data_AF-A0A453NNS6-F1
#
_entry.id   AF-A0A453NNS6-F1
#
_cell.length_a   1.000
_cell.length_b   1.000
_cell.length_c   1.000
_cell.angle_alpha   90.00
_cell.angle_beta   90.00
_cell.angle_gamma   90.00
#
_symmetry.space_group_name_H-M   'P 1'
#
loop_
_entity.id
_entity.type
_entity.pdbx_description
1 polymer ?
#
loop_
_entity_poly.entity_id
_entity_poly.type
_entity_poly.pdbx_seq_one_letter_code
_entity_poly.pdbx_strand_id
1 'polypeptide(L)'
;QGVLFCKSILHEFAVKTKAEQPTYSADHPEGVSPMPLFVSSVLFAGNTYTGEAATCKKDAEQKAARVAVKSILATKNTCMHQIVRSKKELIIAITSSGFNKERGVVSQENCNAPTNAITPIKFVPAGEAAGLTADQGATNVPEDDPCAQAVSGSEKRKKHRKV
;
A
#
# COMPACT_ATOMS: atom_id res chain seq x y z
N GLN A 1 -5.57 -13.49 14.70
CA GLN A 1 -4.45 -14.29 14.16
C GLN A 1 -3.60 -13.41 13.27
N GLY A 2 -2.31 -13.36 13.57
CA GLY A 2 -1.37 -12.36 13.08
C GLY A 2 -1.15 -12.39 11.57
N VAL A 3 -0.72 -11.25 11.05
CA VAL A 3 -0.26 -10.97 9.69
C VAL A 3 0.95 -11.81 9.24
N LEU A 4 1.39 -12.75 10.07
CA LEU A 4 2.56 -13.58 9.83
C LEU A 4 2.28 -14.49 8.63
N PHE A 5 3.21 -14.49 7.67
CA PHE A 5 3.22 -15.27 6.43
C PHE A 5 2.23 -14.87 5.32
N CYS A 6 1.49 -13.76 5.41
CA CYS A 6 0.58 -13.37 4.33
C CYS A 6 1.29 -13.19 2.98
N LYS A 7 2.48 -12.58 2.95
CA LYS A 7 3.32 -12.50 1.74
C LYS A 7 3.71 -13.88 1.18
N SER A 8 4.10 -14.82 2.05
CA SER A 8 4.47 -16.18 1.65
C SER A 8 3.27 -16.98 1.12
N ILE A 9 2.12 -16.86 1.76
CA ILE A 9 0.87 -17.48 1.32
C ILE A 9 0.51 -16.99 -0.09
N LEU A 10 0.57 -15.68 -0.33
CA LEU A 10 0.22 -15.09 -1.62
C LEU A 10 1.21 -15.50 -2.72
N HIS A 11 2.50 -15.55 -2.41
CA HIS A 11 3.54 -16.04 -3.33
C HIS A 11 3.33 -17.52 -3.70
N GLU A 12 3.14 -18.39 -2.70
CA GLU A 12 2.90 -19.83 -2.93
C GLU A 12 1.64 -20.07 -3.75
N PHE A 13 0.58 -19.28 -3.47
CA PHE A 13 -0.65 -19.32 -4.25
C PHE A 13 -0.42 -18.93 -5.71
N ALA A 14 0.33 -17.86 -5.97
CA ALA A 14 0.68 -17.42 -7.33
C ALA A 14 1.41 -18.53 -8.10
N VAL A 15 2.42 -19.14 -7.48
CA VAL A 15 3.18 -20.25 -8.06
C VAL A 15 2.28 -21.44 -8.37
N LYS A 16 1.45 -21.88 -7.41
CA LYS A 16 0.59 -23.07 -7.58
C LYS A 16 -0.52 -22.87 -8.61
N THR A 17 -1.02 -21.64 -8.76
CA THR A 17 -2.07 -21.32 -9.74
C THR A 17 -1.51 -20.85 -11.08
N LYS A 18 -0.18 -20.76 -11.22
CA LYS A 18 0.50 -20.19 -12.39
C LYS A 18 0.06 -18.76 -12.71
N ALA A 19 -0.31 -18.01 -11.66
CA ALA A 19 -0.62 -16.59 -11.76
C ALA A 19 0.68 -15.77 -11.73
N GLU A 20 0.58 -14.52 -12.18
CA GLU A 20 1.65 -13.54 -12.04
C GLU A 20 1.99 -13.30 -10.55
N GLN A 21 3.26 -13.05 -10.28
CA GLN A 21 3.73 -12.81 -8.91
C GLN A 21 3.19 -11.49 -8.35
N PRO A 22 2.84 -11.43 -7.05
CA PRO A 22 2.32 -10.22 -6.44
C PRO A 22 3.38 -9.12 -6.43
N THR A 23 2.98 -7.92 -6.86
CA THR A 23 3.83 -6.73 -6.85
C THR A 23 3.43 -5.82 -5.70
N TYR A 24 4.39 -5.41 -4.88
CA TYR A 24 4.17 -4.58 -3.70
C TYR A 24 4.64 -3.15 -3.96
N SER A 25 3.81 -2.18 -3.61
CA SER A 25 4.16 -0.77 -3.53
C SER A 25 3.91 -0.29 -2.11
N ALA A 26 4.76 0.64 -1.65
CA ALA A 26 4.62 1.23 -0.33
C ALA A 26 4.85 2.72 -0.43
N ASP A 27 3.90 3.47 0.11
CA ASP A 27 3.91 4.92 0.16
C ASP A 27 4.23 5.35 1.58
N HIS A 28 5.10 6.35 1.69
CA HIS A 28 5.45 7.01 2.93
C HIS A 28 4.97 8.46 2.87
N PRO A 29 3.81 8.79 3.44
CA PRO A 29 3.40 10.19 3.59
C PRO A 29 4.34 10.91 4.57
N GLU A 30 5.31 11.64 4.02
CA GLU A 30 6.20 12.50 4.79
C GLU A 30 5.44 13.70 5.37
N GLY A 31 5.78 14.11 6.60
CA GLY A 31 5.31 15.38 7.18
C GLY A 31 3.95 15.38 7.89
N VAL A 32 3.24 14.26 7.96
CA VAL A 32 1.88 14.21 8.54
C VAL A 32 1.87 13.78 10.02
N SER A 33 2.92 13.12 10.50
CA SER A 33 3.00 12.67 11.90
C SER A 33 4.43 12.61 12.43
N PRO A 34 4.63 12.77 13.75
CA PRO A 34 5.94 12.59 14.40
C PRO A 34 6.46 11.14 14.33
N MET A 35 5.62 10.18 13.96
CA MET A 35 6.03 8.80 13.66
C MET A 35 5.86 8.50 12.17
N PRO A 36 6.76 7.70 11.57
CA PRO A 36 6.59 7.28 10.19
C PRO A 36 5.39 6.34 10.06
N LEU A 37 4.44 6.69 9.20
CA LEU A 37 3.36 5.82 8.77
C LEU A 37 3.66 5.35 7.35
N PHE A 38 3.47 4.05 7.11
CA PHE A 38 3.59 3.41 5.82
C PHE A 38 2.24 2.83 5.44
N VAL A 39 1.81 3.09 4.22
CA VAL A 39 0.67 2.40 3.61
C VAL A 39 1.22 1.60 2.45
N SER A 40 0.85 0.34 2.34
CA SER A 40 1.29 -0.51 1.24
C SER A 40 0.10 -1.07 0.50
N SER A 41 0.28 -1.28 -0.80
CA SER A 41 -0.66 -1.98 -1.65
C SER A 41 0.02 -3.15 -2.35
N VAL A 42 -0.76 -4.18 -2.68
CA VAL A 42 -0.31 -5.31 -3.49
C VAL A 42 -1.19 -5.44 -4.73
N LEU A 43 -0.57 -5.45 -5.90
CA LEU A 43 -1.20 -5.79 -7.17
C LEU A 43 -1.09 -7.29 -7.40
N PHE A 44 -2.23 -7.98 -7.52
CA PHE A 44 -2.28 -9.40 -7.76
C PHE A 44 -3.52 -9.78 -8.58
N ALA A 45 -3.31 -10.55 -9.66
CA ALA A 45 -4.37 -10.99 -10.57
C ALA A 45 -5.27 -9.83 -11.09
N GLY A 46 -4.65 -8.67 -11.39
CA GLY A 46 -5.34 -7.47 -11.85
C GLY A 46 -6.06 -6.66 -10.78
N ASN A 47 -5.99 -7.08 -9.50
CA ASN A 47 -6.62 -6.38 -8.38
C ASN A 47 -5.57 -5.75 -7.48
N THR A 48 -5.82 -4.52 -7.03
CA THR A 48 -4.98 -3.83 -6.06
C THR A 48 -5.60 -3.93 -4.67
N TYR A 49 -4.83 -4.41 -3.70
CA TYR A 49 -5.25 -4.56 -2.31
C TYR A 49 -4.42 -3.67 -1.40
N THR A 50 -5.04 -2.64 -0.84
CA THR A 50 -4.37 -1.71 0.07
C THR A 50 -4.51 -2.16 1.52
N GLY A 51 -3.39 -2.24 2.23
CA GLY A 51 -3.33 -2.55 3.64
C GLY A 51 -3.59 -1.33 4.52
N GLU A 52 -3.97 -1.58 5.77
CA GLU A 52 -3.98 -0.54 6.81
C GLU A 52 -2.58 0.05 7.00
N ALA A 53 -2.51 1.30 7.46
CA ALA A 53 -1.24 1.92 7.81
C ALA A 53 -0.50 1.14 8.91
N ALA A 54 0.82 1.18 8.85
CA ALA A 54 1.71 0.60 9.85
C ALA A 54 2.91 1.50 10.11
N THR A 55 3.56 1.34 11.26
CA THR A 55 4.76 2.09 11.63
C THR A 55 6.02 1.60 10.90
N CYS A 56 5.94 0.47 10.21
CA CYS A 56 7.03 -0.03 9.39
C CYS A 56 6.54 -0.56 8.04
N LYS A 57 7.41 -0.43 7.03
CA LYS A 57 7.13 -0.87 5.66
C LYS A 57 6.76 -2.36 5.58
N LYS A 58 7.47 -3.21 6.33
CA LYS A 58 7.22 -4.67 6.35
C LYS A 58 5.82 -5.03 6.85
N ASP A 59 5.37 -4.38 7.92
CA ASP A 59 4.04 -4.61 8.46
C ASP A 59 2.96 -4.08 7.53
N ALA A 60 3.20 -2.93 6.89
CA ALA A 60 2.31 -2.40 5.87
C ALA A 60 2.16 -3.40 4.71
N GLU A 61 3.26 -3.96 4.20
CA GLU A 61 3.24 -4.97 3.13
C GLU A 61 2.52 -6.25 3.56
N GLN A 62 2.74 -6.73 4.79
CA GLN A 62 2.03 -7.90 5.31
C GLN A 62 0.52 -7.62 5.48
N LYS A 63 0.16 -6.41 5.91
CA LYS A 63 -1.24 -5.96 6.00
C LYS A 63 -1.89 -5.91 4.62
N ALA A 64 -1.20 -5.41 3.60
CA ALA A 64 -1.67 -5.43 2.21
C ALA A 64 -1.89 -6.86 1.72
N ALA A 65 -0.90 -7.75 1.92
CA ALA A 65 -1.02 -9.17 1.59
C ALA A 65 -2.18 -9.85 2.31
N ARG A 66 -2.45 -9.49 3.58
CA ARG A 66 -3.59 -10.03 4.33
C ARG A 66 -4.92 -9.68 3.68
N VAL A 67 -5.08 -8.45 3.16
CA VAL A 67 -6.30 -8.03 2.47
C VAL A 67 -6.50 -8.89 1.21
N ALA A 68 -5.44 -9.11 0.42
CA ALA A 68 -5.49 -9.99 -0.75
C ALA A 68 -5.87 -11.44 -0.39
N VAL A 69 -5.20 -12.03 0.61
CA VAL A 69 -5.49 -13.40 1.06
C VAL A 69 -6.93 -13.54 1.53
N LYS A 70 -7.45 -12.57 2.29
CA LYS A 70 -8.86 -12.56 2.71
C LYS A 70 -9.83 -12.50 1.54
N SER A 71 -9.54 -11.65 0.54
CA SER A 71 -10.36 -11.55 -0.66
C SER A 71 -10.42 -12.89 -1.41
N ILE A 72 -9.28 -13.56 -1.57
CA ILE A 72 -9.22 -14.87 -2.23
C ILE A 72 -9.91 -15.95 -1.40
N LEU A 73 -9.76 -15.95 -0.07
CA LEU A 73 -10.46 -16.88 0.83
C LEU A 73 -11.98 -16.70 0.85
N ALA A 74 -12.47 -15.48 0.60
CA ALA A 74 -13.91 -15.25 0.44
C ALA A 74 -14.48 -15.93 -0.82
N THR A 75 -13.61 -16.32 -1.77
CA THR A 75 -13.96 -17.17 -2.90
C THR A 75 -13.83 -18.65 -2.54
N LYS A 76 -14.46 -19.55 -3.31
CA LYS A 76 -14.35 -21.01 -3.13
C LYS A 76 -13.01 -21.59 -3.62
N ASN A 77 -11.91 -20.86 -3.49
CA ASN A 77 -10.61 -21.28 -4.00
C ASN A 77 -9.96 -22.34 -3.08
N THR A 78 -10.07 -23.60 -3.46
CA THR A 78 -9.53 -24.74 -2.69
C THR A 78 -8.01 -24.65 -2.47
N CYS A 79 -7.26 -24.15 -3.46
CA CYS A 79 -5.81 -24.06 -3.37
C CYS A 79 -5.39 -23.09 -2.26
N MET A 80 -6.02 -21.91 -2.17
CA MET A 80 -5.76 -20.94 -1.10
C MET A 80 -6.08 -21.51 0.28
N HIS A 81 -7.22 -22.21 0.42
CA HIS A 81 -7.62 -22.83 1.69
C HIS A 81 -6.60 -23.86 2.18
N GLN A 82 -6.08 -24.70 1.28
CA GLN A 82 -5.04 -25.68 1.62
C GLN A 82 -3.75 -25.01 2.10
N ILE A 83 -3.28 -23.96 1.39
CA ILE A 83 -2.05 -23.24 1.76
C ILE A 83 -2.21 -22.63 3.15
N VAL A 84 -3.29 -21.91 3.40
CA VAL A 84 -3.54 -21.25 4.69
C VAL A 84 -3.63 -22.27 5.82
N ARG A 85 -4.31 -23.40 5.60
CA ARG A 85 -4.37 -24.50 6.57
C ARG A 85 -2.96 -25.03 6.86
N SER A 86 -2.19 -25.40 5.84
CA SER A 86 -0.83 -25.94 6.02
C SER A 86 0.09 -24.98 6.76
N LYS A 87 0.03 -23.67 6.46
CA LYS A 87 0.82 -22.66 7.18
C LYS A 87 0.38 -22.51 8.63
N LYS A 88 -0.93 -22.59 8.91
CA LYS A 88 -1.45 -22.54 10.28
C LYS A 88 -0.97 -23.73 11.10
N GLU A 89 -1.05 -24.94 10.56
CA GLU A 89 -0.58 -26.15 11.25
C GLU A 89 0.93 -26.10 11.51
N LEU A 90 1.71 -25.57 10.55
CA LEU A 90 3.15 -25.37 10.74
C LEU A 90 3.46 -24.45 11.93
N ILE A 91 2.74 -23.33 12.07
CA ILE A 91 2.92 -22.41 13.19
C ILE A 91 2.56 -23.08 14.50
N ILE A 92 1.44 -23.82 14.54
CA ILE A 92 1.02 -24.56 15.74
C ILE A 92 2.12 -25.53 16.14
N ALA A 93 2.61 -26.36 15.22
CA ALA A 93 3.68 -27.32 15.49
C ALA A 93 4.96 -26.66 16.04
N ILE A 94 5.40 -25.55 15.43
CA ILE A 94 6.58 -24.81 15.89
C ILE A 94 6.34 -24.24 17.29
N THR A 95 5.20 -23.59 17.52
CA THR A 95 4.89 -22.96 18.81
C THR A 95 4.64 -23.98 19.94
N SER A 96 4.08 -25.15 19.64
CA SER A 96 3.88 -26.23 20.62
C SER A 96 5.16 -27.00 20.97
N SER A 97 6.19 -26.93 20.12
CA SER A 97 7.44 -27.68 20.31
C SER A 97 8.42 -27.05 21.31
N GLY A 98 8.07 -25.93 21.95
CA GLY A 98 8.91 -25.33 22.99
C GLY A 98 10.30 -24.90 22.51
N PHE A 99 10.49 -24.67 21.20
CA PHE A 99 11.74 -24.12 20.69
C PHE A 99 11.97 -22.75 21.32
N ASN A 100 13.05 -22.63 22.09
CA ASN A 100 13.55 -21.37 22.61
C ASN A 100 13.66 -20.36 21.45
N LYS A 101 13.27 -19.12 21.75
CA LYS A 101 13.06 -17.97 20.85
C LYS A 101 14.34 -17.45 20.17
N GLU A 102 15.28 -18.31 19.81
CA GLU A 102 16.52 -17.99 19.12
C GLU A 102 16.81 -19.03 18.05
N ARG A 103 16.29 -18.78 16.84
CA ARG A 103 16.71 -19.27 15.51
C ARG A 103 15.54 -19.74 14.67
N GLY A 104 14.93 -18.74 14.03
CA GLY A 104 14.01 -18.85 12.90
C GLY A 104 13.87 -17.51 12.19
N VAL A 105 14.96 -16.75 12.11
CA VAL A 105 15.02 -15.48 11.37
C VAL A 105 15.03 -15.81 9.88
N VAL A 106 13.86 -15.93 9.27
CA VAL A 106 13.72 -15.43 7.89
C VAL A 106 13.70 -13.92 8.04
N SER A 107 14.82 -13.26 7.70
CA SER A 107 15.14 -11.84 7.89
C SER A 107 14.02 -10.99 8.52
N GLN A 108 13.81 -11.20 9.81
CA GLN A 108 13.16 -10.25 10.69
C GLN A 108 14.21 -9.18 10.97
N GLU A 109 14.50 -8.34 9.97
CA GLU A 109 14.87 -6.98 10.32
C GLU A 109 13.64 -6.45 11.06
N ASN A 110 13.75 -6.43 12.39
CA ASN A 110 12.84 -5.72 13.25
C ASN A 110 12.73 -4.31 12.68
N CYS A 111 11.54 -3.75 12.71
CA CYS A 111 11.38 -2.32 12.62
C CYS A 111 12.07 -1.69 13.84
N ASN A 112 13.39 -1.55 13.76
CA ASN A 112 14.17 -0.80 14.71
C ASN A 112 13.73 0.65 14.49
N ALA A 113 12.82 1.12 15.34
CA ALA A 113 12.52 2.53 15.41
C ALA A 113 13.84 3.29 15.59
N PRO A 114 14.09 4.39 14.87
CA PRO A 114 15.18 5.27 15.26
C PRO A 114 14.84 5.81 16.66
N THR A 115 15.66 5.42 17.62
CA THR A 115 15.84 6.09 18.91
C THR A 115 15.84 7.59 18.70
N ASN A 116 14.82 8.24 19.26
CA ASN A 116 14.76 9.62 19.75
C ASN A 116 16.05 10.42 19.55
N ALA A 117 16.14 11.12 18.42
CA ALA A 117 16.95 12.32 18.29
C ALA A 117 16.05 13.53 18.55
N ILE A 118 16.03 14.01 19.79
CA ILE A 118 15.49 15.33 20.13
C ILE A 118 16.35 16.34 19.37
N THR A 119 15.84 16.85 18.26
CA THR A 119 16.44 18.00 17.57
C THR A 119 16.12 19.24 18.41
N PRO A 120 17.10 20.09 18.78
CA PRO A 120 16.77 21.36 19.40
C PRO A 120 16.02 22.22 18.38
N ILE A 121 14.82 22.66 18.76
CA ILE A 121 14.05 23.68 18.05
C ILE A 121 14.94 24.93 17.99
N LYS A 122 15.47 25.25 16.80
CA LYS A 122 16.00 26.59 16.57
C LYS A 122 14.81 27.54 16.41
N PHE A 123 14.55 28.27 17.49
CA PHE A 123 13.69 29.44 17.50
C PHE A 123 14.22 30.47 16.49
N VAL A 124 13.45 30.75 15.43
CA VAL A 124 13.67 31.92 14.58
C VAL A 124 12.71 33.00 15.10
N PRO A 125 13.21 34.11 15.68
CA PRO A 125 12.34 35.22 16.01
C PRO A 125 11.91 35.94 14.73
N ALA A 126 10.61 36.18 14.62
CA ALA A 126 10.06 37.19 13.73
C ALA A 126 10.29 38.59 14.34
N GLY A 127 10.68 39.54 13.49
CA GLY A 127 10.70 40.98 13.73
C GLY A 127 11.22 41.66 12.46
N GLU A 128 10.35 42.26 11.63
CA GLU A 128 10.07 43.73 11.60
C GLU A 128 11.33 44.57 11.33
N ALA A 129 11.40 45.55 10.42
CA ALA A 129 10.40 46.26 9.61
C ALA A 129 11.12 47.10 8.53
N ALA A 130 10.31 47.65 7.60
CA ALA A 130 10.41 48.98 6.99
C ALA A 130 11.20 49.22 5.68
N GLY A 131 10.48 49.84 4.72
CA GLY A 131 10.97 50.70 3.63
C GLY A 131 10.53 50.23 2.23
N LEU A 132 9.34 50.61 1.69
CA LEU A 132 9.05 51.84 0.91
C LEU A 132 9.95 51.94 -0.36
N THR A 133 9.51 52.09 -1.62
CA THR A 133 8.39 52.82 -2.23
C THR A 133 8.11 52.36 -3.69
N ALA A 134 6.85 52.49 -4.15
CA ALA A 134 6.31 53.05 -5.44
C ALA A 134 7.07 52.81 -6.79
N ASP A 135 6.47 52.66 -7.99
CA ASP A 135 5.22 53.18 -8.57
C ASP A 135 5.02 52.65 -10.04
N GLN A 136 3.78 52.77 -10.57
CA GLN A 136 3.29 52.75 -11.98
C GLN A 136 3.34 51.42 -12.77
N GLY A 137 2.30 50.93 -13.47
CA GLY A 137 1.04 51.51 -13.94
C GLY A 137 0.87 51.26 -15.46
N ALA A 138 0.00 50.33 -15.85
CA ALA A 138 -0.75 50.24 -17.14
C ALA A 138 -1.52 48.89 -17.18
N THR A 139 -2.85 48.82 -17.05
CA THR A 139 -3.85 48.79 -18.16
C THR A 139 -3.36 47.94 -19.36
N ASN A 140 -3.98 46.83 -19.77
CA ASN A 140 -5.34 46.69 -20.29
C ASN A 140 -5.78 45.20 -20.32
N VAL A 141 -7.08 44.96 -20.14
CA VAL A 141 -7.87 43.77 -20.59
C VAL A 141 -8.50 44.11 -21.97
N PRO A 142 -9.22 43.24 -22.74
CA PRO A 142 -9.48 41.78 -22.68
C PRO A 142 -9.53 41.07 -24.09
N GLU A 143 -10.02 39.81 -24.14
CA GLU A 143 -10.60 39.01 -25.28
C GLU A 143 -9.61 38.52 -26.38
N ASP A 144 -9.67 37.32 -27.00
CA ASP A 144 -10.77 36.45 -27.44
C ASP A 144 -10.40 34.93 -27.40
N ASP A 145 -11.18 34.13 -26.66
CA ASP A 145 -12.10 33.08 -27.17
C ASP A 145 -11.64 31.91 -28.11
N PRO A 146 -12.48 30.88 -28.42
CA PRO A 146 -12.21 29.48 -28.08
C PRO A 146 -12.31 28.51 -29.29
N CYS A 147 -12.14 27.20 -29.09
CA CYS A 147 -12.67 26.23 -30.06
C CYS A 147 -13.19 24.93 -29.41
N ALA A 148 -14.51 24.97 -29.17
CA ALA A 148 -15.56 24.06 -29.61
C ALA A 148 -15.46 22.52 -29.47
N GLN A 149 -16.60 22.01 -29.03
CA GLN A 149 -17.07 20.64 -28.85
C GLN A 149 -17.19 19.82 -30.14
N ALA A 150 -17.25 18.49 -30.00
CA ALA A 150 -18.15 17.65 -30.77
C ALA A 150 -18.72 16.50 -29.92
N VAL A 151 -19.92 16.06 -30.30
CA VAL A 151 -20.96 15.40 -29.52
C VAL A 151 -21.26 14.00 -30.07
N SER A 152 -21.76 13.10 -29.20
CA SER A 152 -22.66 11.95 -29.43
C SER A 152 -22.25 10.81 -30.37
N GLY A 153 -22.61 9.57 -29.97
CA GLY A 153 -22.63 8.43 -30.89
C GLY A 153 -22.76 7.07 -30.20
N SER A 154 -23.95 6.74 -29.74
CA SER A 154 -24.40 5.39 -29.38
C SER A 154 -24.34 4.39 -30.54
N GLU A 155 -23.96 3.12 -30.33
CA GLU A 155 -24.65 1.97 -30.98
C GLU A 155 -24.35 0.60 -30.32
N LYS A 156 -25.44 -0.14 -30.07
CA LYS A 156 -25.51 -1.52 -29.60
C LYS A 156 -25.09 -2.49 -30.71
N ARG A 157 -24.40 -3.61 -30.41
CA ARG A 157 -24.68 -4.90 -31.08
C ARG A 157 -24.47 -6.12 -30.18
N LYS A 158 -25.60 -6.70 -29.78
CA LYS A 158 -25.80 -8.09 -29.36
C LYS A 158 -25.69 -8.99 -30.59
N LYS A 159 -24.94 -10.09 -30.53
CA LYS A 159 -25.28 -11.28 -31.32
C LYS A 159 -24.89 -12.57 -30.61
N HIS A 160 -25.91 -13.15 -29.98
CA HIS A 160 -26.05 -14.60 -29.83
C HIS A 160 -25.99 -15.25 -31.22
N ARG A 161 -25.27 -16.36 -31.35
CA ARG A 161 -25.64 -17.40 -32.32
C ARG A 161 -25.47 -18.76 -31.67
N LYS A 162 -26.61 -19.39 -31.38
CA LYS A 162 -26.78 -20.80 -31.08
C LYS A 162 -27.76 -21.32 -32.13
N VAL A 163 -27.28 -22.25 -32.95
CA VAL A 163 -27.99 -23.38 -33.58
C VAL A 163 -26.91 -24.35 -34.01
#